data_AF-A0A7V0ZJS3-F1
#
_entry.id   AF-A0A7V0ZJS3-F1
#
_cell.length_a   1.000
_cell.length_b   1.000
_cell.length_c   1.000
_cell.angle_alpha   90.00
_cell.angle_beta   90.00
_cell.angle_gamma   90.00
#
_symmetry.space_group_name_H-M   'P 1'
#
loop_
_entity.id
_entity.type
_entity.pdbx_description
1 polymer ?
#
loop_
_entity_poly.entity_id
_entity_poly.type
_entity_poly.pdbx_seq_one_letter_code
_entity_poly.pdbx_strand_id
1 'polypeptide(L)'
;MRAFSLFLIPILLLSACAAVDDSKKSITLDKALWHYETAIRWVDFTSANSLRRPENSTDYSPDPALLKHIKVTSYNVQNTTTSADHAEVDITVEIIYYHDERMTLTTITDSQKWKYDPEIKAWYITTPLPAFR
;
A
#
# COMPACT_ATOMS: atom_id res chain seq x y z
N MET A 1 -29.78 48.71 -18.57
CA MET A 1 -28.41 48.74 -18.00
C MET A 1 -27.91 47.30 -17.97
N ARG A 2 -27.45 46.77 -19.11
CA ARG A 2 -26.02 46.46 -19.39
C ARG A 2 -25.35 45.83 -18.15
N ALA A 3 -25.56 44.53 -17.94
CA ALA A 3 -24.72 43.44 -18.47
C ALA A 3 -23.32 43.45 -17.86
N PHE A 4 -23.13 42.73 -16.75
CA PHE A 4 -21.84 42.14 -16.36
C PHE A 4 -22.02 41.09 -15.24
N SER A 5 -22.88 40.10 -15.49
CA SER A 5 -22.93 38.89 -14.67
C SER A 5 -22.83 37.71 -15.62
N LEU A 6 -21.61 37.32 -16.00
CA LEU A 6 -21.31 36.01 -16.60
C LEU A 6 -19.79 35.82 -16.88
N PHE A 7 -18.91 36.07 -15.91
CA PHE A 7 -17.47 35.77 -16.10
C PHE A 7 -16.82 35.07 -14.89
N LEU A 8 -17.62 34.32 -14.12
CA LEU A 8 -17.14 33.60 -12.91
C LEU A 8 -17.46 32.09 -12.93
N ILE A 9 -17.79 31.51 -14.09
CA ILE A 9 -18.24 30.12 -14.23
C ILE A 9 -17.19 29.16 -14.86
N PRO A 10 -16.24 29.56 -15.74
CA PRO A 10 -15.40 28.56 -16.43
C PRO A 10 -14.22 28.00 -15.60
N ILE A 11 -13.90 28.56 -14.43
CA ILE A 11 -12.74 28.11 -13.63
C ILE A 11 -13.08 26.91 -12.71
N LEU A 12 -14.36 26.69 -12.36
CA LEU A 12 -14.76 25.62 -11.45
C LEU A 12 -14.74 24.21 -12.08
N LEU A 13 -14.71 24.10 -13.42
CA LEU A 13 -14.82 22.80 -14.10
C LEU A 13 -13.51 22.01 -14.12
N LEU A 14 -12.34 22.66 -14.08
CA LEU A 14 -11.05 21.97 -14.14
C LEU A 14 -10.65 21.36 -12.78
N SER A 15 -10.97 22.01 -11.66
CA SER A 15 -10.66 21.49 -10.32
C SER A 15 -11.49 20.25 -9.96
N ALA A 16 -12.68 20.10 -10.55
CA ALA A 16 -13.55 18.95 -10.32
C ALA A 16 -12.97 17.65 -10.88
N CYS A 17 -12.25 17.69 -12.01
CA CYS A 17 -11.68 16.47 -12.62
C CYS A 17 -10.52 15.91 -11.79
N ALA A 18 -9.61 16.78 -11.33
CA ALA A 18 -8.48 16.37 -10.49
C ALA A 18 -8.95 15.75 -9.17
N ALA A 19 -9.92 16.38 -8.49
CA ALA A 19 -10.47 15.87 -7.24
C ALA A 19 -11.13 14.48 -7.39
N VAL A 20 -11.79 14.23 -8.52
CA VAL A 20 -12.42 12.92 -8.80
C VAL A 20 -11.36 11.83 -9.01
N ASP A 21 -10.26 12.14 -9.70
CA ASP A 21 -9.21 11.15 -9.94
C ASP A 21 -8.44 10.83 -8.67
N ASP A 22 -8.15 11.81 -7.82
CA ASP A 22 -7.52 11.58 -6.51
C ASP A 22 -8.42 10.76 -5.58
N SER A 23 -9.74 10.99 -5.62
CA SER A 23 -10.71 10.17 -4.88
C SER A 23 -10.69 8.70 -5.33
N LYS A 24 -10.61 8.43 -6.64
CA LYS A 24 -10.50 7.04 -7.14
C LYS A 24 -9.19 6.38 -6.73
N LYS A 25 -8.07 7.11 -6.78
CA LYS A 25 -6.77 6.62 -6.30
C LYS A 25 -6.85 6.22 -4.83
N SER A 26 -7.45 7.06 -3.98
CA SER A 26 -7.64 6.76 -2.56
C SER A 26 -8.51 5.51 -2.33
N ILE A 27 -9.66 5.39 -3.01
CA ILE A 27 -10.53 4.20 -2.85
C ILE A 27 -9.82 2.91 -3.30
N THR A 28 -9.05 2.98 -4.39
CA THR A 28 -8.31 1.81 -4.89
C THR A 28 -7.10 1.48 -4.02
N LEU A 29 -6.47 2.50 -3.39
CA LEU A 29 -5.40 2.32 -2.41
C LEU A 29 -5.93 1.57 -1.20
N ASP A 30 -7.03 2.03 -0.60
CA ASP A 30 -7.60 1.41 0.61
C ASP A 30 -7.90 -0.08 0.39
N LYS A 31 -8.40 -0.43 -0.80
CA LYS A 31 -8.63 -1.84 -1.18
C LYS A 31 -7.34 -2.64 -1.29
N ALA A 32 -6.31 -2.07 -1.91
CA ALA A 32 -5.02 -2.74 -2.07
C ALA A 32 -4.33 -2.94 -0.72
N LEU A 33 -4.33 -1.91 0.13
CA LEU A 33 -3.78 -1.95 1.50
C LEU A 33 -4.51 -2.99 2.34
N TRP A 34 -5.85 -2.97 2.35
CA TRP A 34 -6.65 -3.94 3.08
C TRP A 34 -6.38 -5.38 2.60
N HIS A 35 -6.28 -5.59 1.28
CA HIS A 35 -5.99 -6.90 0.73
C HIS A 35 -4.61 -7.41 1.15
N TYR A 36 -3.58 -6.56 1.07
CA TYR A 36 -2.22 -6.90 1.49
C TYR A 36 -2.13 -7.18 2.99
N GLU A 37 -2.65 -6.28 3.81
CA GLU A 37 -2.67 -6.40 5.27
C GLU A 37 -3.38 -7.69 5.70
N THR A 38 -4.53 -7.99 5.09
CA THR A 38 -5.28 -9.23 5.33
C THR A 38 -4.44 -10.45 4.93
N ALA A 39 -3.80 -10.43 3.76
CA ALA A 39 -2.95 -11.52 3.29
C ALA A 39 -1.77 -11.77 4.25
N ILE A 40 -1.09 -10.72 4.73
CA ILE A 40 -0.01 -10.85 5.73
C ILE A 40 -0.52 -11.43 7.04
N ARG A 41 -1.63 -10.91 7.59
CA ARG A 41 -2.20 -11.40 8.86
C ARG A 41 -2.60 -12.87 8.81
N TRP A 42 -3.16 -13.30 7.68
CA TRP A 42 -3.59 -14.68 7.48
C TRP A 42 -2.50 -15.58 6.88
N VAL A 43 -1.25 -15.09 6.81
CA VAL A 43 -0.10 -15.88 6.35
C VAL A 43 -0.27 -16.34 4.88
N ASP A 44 -1.09 -15.63 4.10
CA ASP A 44 -1.25 -15.82 2.66
C ASP A 44 -0.20 -14.98 1.90
N PHE A 45 1.07 -15.37 2.07
CA PHE A 45 2.18 -14.66 1.45
C PHE A 45 2.17 -14.76 -0.08
N THR A 46 1.49 -15.76 -0.65
CA THR A 46 1.30 -15.86 -2.10
C THR A 46 0.45 -14.71 -2.61
N SER A 47 -0.70 -14.45 -1.98
CA SER A 47 -1.55 -13.30 -2.34
C SER A 47 -0.84 -11.98 -2.08
N ALA A 48 -0.14 -11.82 -0.94
CA ALA A 48 0.64 -10.61 -0.67
C ALA A 48 1.72 -10.38 -1.74
N ASN A 49 2.42 -11.44 -2.16
CA ASN A 49 3.45 -11.37 -3.19
C ASN A 49 2.89 -11.06 -4.58
N SER A 50 1.63 -11.37 -4.87
CA SER A 50 1.01 -11.08 -6.17
C SER A 50 0.83 -9.58 -6.44
N LEU A 51 0.81 -8.76 -5.38
CA LEU A 51 0.76 -7.30 -5.46
C LEU A 51 2.13 -6.67 -5.70
N ARG A 52 3.22 -7.45 -5.58
CA ARG A 52 4.58 -6.93 -5.67
C ARG A 52 4.98 -6.68 -7.12
N ARG A 53 5.60 -5.54 -7.35
CA ARG A 53 6.38 -5.25 -8.57
C ARG A 53 7.73 -4.68 -8.14
N PRO A 54 8.72 -5.54 -7.84
CA PRO A 54 10.02 -5.09 -7.39
C PRO A 54 10.69 -4.26 -8.48
N GLU A 55 11.25 -3.12 -8.09
CA GLU A 55 12.00 -2.26 -9.01
C GLU A 55 13.44 -2.75 -9.17
N ASN A 56 13.96 -3.49 -8.18
CA ASN A 56 15.27 -4.12 -8.23
C ASN A 56 15.14 -5.64 -8.29
N SER A 57 15.85 -6.27 -9.21
CA SER A 57 15.89 -7.74 -9.35
C SER A 57 16.46 -8.48 -8.13
N THR A 58 17.14 -7.75 -7.24
CA THR A 58 17.70 -8.27 -5.98
C THR A 58 16.73 -8.17 -4.80
N ASP A 59 15.53 -7.61 -5.01
CA ASP A 59 14.56 -7.46 -3.93
C ASP A 59 14.13 -8.83 -3.38
N TYR A 60 14.51 -9.06 -2.13
CA TYR A 60 14.37 -10.32 -1.42
C TYR A 60 12.94 -10.87 -1.48
N SER A 61 12.83 -12.18 -1.68
CA SER A 61 11.61 -12.92 -1.40
C SER A 61 11.93 -13.89 -0.27
N PRO A 62 11.18 -13.85 0.85
CA PRO A 62 11.45 -14.73 1.98
C PRO A 62 11.38 -16.19 1.58
N ASP A 63 12.26 -17.00 2.19
CA ASP A 63 12.27 -18.45 1.96
C ASP A 63 10.89 -19.04 2.31
N PRO A 64 10.19 -19.67 1.35
CA PRO A 64 8.90 -20.30 1.62
C PRO A 64 8.93 -21.33 2.75
N ALA A 65 10.08 -21.96 3.03
CA ALA A 65 10.23 -22.85 4.16
C ALA A 65 10.11 -22.09 5.48
N LEU A 66 10.80 -20.95 5.62
CA LEU A 66 10.71 -20.09 6.80
C LEU A 66 9.29 -19.56 7.01
N LEU A 67 8.63 -19.12 5.94
CA LEU A 67 7.30 -18.51 6.01
C LEU A 67 6.22 -19.46 6.59
N LYS A 68 6.38 -20.78 6.47
CA LYS A 68 5.42 -21.76 7.04
C LYS A 68 5.31 -21.69 8.56
N HIS A 69 6.39 -21.27 9.21
CA HIS A 69 6.55 -21.23 10.65
C HIS A 69 6.14 -19.88 11.28
N ILE A 70 5.72 -18.93 10.44
CA ILE A 70 5.31 -17.60 10.87
C ILE A 70 3.81 -17.58 11.16
N LYS A 71 3.43 -17.01 12.30
CA LYS A 71 2.05 -16.66 12.67
C LYS A 71 2.01 -15.19 13.04
N VAL A 72 1.36 -14.36 12.22
CA VAL A 72 1.24 -12.93 12.50
C VAL A 72 0.18 -12.73 13.60
N THR A 73 0.55 -12.02 14.65
CA THR A 73 -0.34 -11.74 15.80
C THR A 73 -0.77 -10.28 15.84
N SER A 74 0.03 -9.37 15.28
CA SER A 74 -0.30 -7.96 15.13
C SER A 74 0.25 -7.40 13.82
N TYR A 75 -0.48 -6.45 13.27
CA TYR A 75 -0.07 -5.62 12.15
C TYR A 75 -0.63 -4.24 12.45
N ASN A 76 0.22 -3.25 12.68
CA ASN A 76 -0.19 -1.93 13.13
C ASN A 76 0.48 -0.85 12.28
N VAL A 77 -0.34 -0.06 11.58
CA VAL A 77 0.16 1.06 10.77
C VAL A 77 0.58 2.18 11.72
N GLN A 78 1.86 2.54 11.67
CA GLN A 78 2.46 3.56 12.53
C GLN A 78 2.47 4.92 11.86
N ASN A 79 2.74 4.96 10.55
CA ASN A 79 2.81 6.19 9.78
C ASN A 79 2.38 5.95 8.33
N THR A 80 1.81 6.98 7.70
CA THR A 80 1.46 7.01 6.28
C THR A 80 1.82 8.37 5.72
N THR A 81 2.51 8.40 4.58
CA THR A 81 2.88 9.62 3.88
C THR A 81 2.54 9.46 2.41
N THR A 82 1.80 10.41 1.85
CA THR A 82 1.35 10.39 0.45
C THR A 82 2.05 11.47 -0.34
N SER A 83 2.46 11.17 -1.57
CA SER A 83 3.04 12.13 -2.50
C SER A 83 2.03 13.24 -2.87
N ALA A 84 2.54 14.39 -3.33
CA ALA A 84 1.70 15.52 -3.70
C ALA A 84 0.73 15.25 -4.86
N ASP A 85 1.04 14.27 -5.72
CA ASP A 85 0.20 13.83 -6.84
C ASP A 85 -0.67 12.60 -6.52
N HIS A 86 -0.67 12.16 -5.26
CA HIS A 86 -1.42 11.00 -4.77
C HIS A 86 -1.13 9.69 -5.52
N ALA A 87 0.02 9.59 -6.18
CA ALA A 87 0.42 8.39 -6.94
C ALA A 87 1.43 7.50 -6.20
N GLU A 88 2.01 7.97 -5.10
CA GLU A 88 2.91 7.19 -4.25
C GLU A 88 2.53 7.33 -2.77
N VAL A 89 2.65 6.23 -2.02
CA VAL A 89 2.38 6.19 -0.59
C VAL A 89 3.48 5.39 0.12
N ASP A 90 4.13 6.00 1.10
CA ASP A 90 5.05 5.33 2.02
C ASP A 90 4.32 5.01 3.33
N ILE A 91 4.44 3.76 3.80
CA ILE A 91 3.78 3.28 5.02
C ILE A 91 4.81 2.60 5.92
N THR A 92 4.82 2.97 7.19
CA THR A 92 5.57 2.24 8.21
C THR A 92 4.62 1.39 9.03
N VAL A 93 4.90 0.10 9.13
CA VAL A 93 4.07 -0.88 9.83
C VAL A 93 4.90 -1.57 10.90
N GLU A 94 4.36 -1.68 12.10
CA GLU A 94 4.86 -2.60 13.11
C GLU A 94 4.14 -3.95 12.97
N ILE A 95 4.91 -5.02 12.84
CA ILE A 95 4.38 -6.38 12.73
C ILE A 95 4.92 -7.18 13.92
N ILE A 96 4.01 -7.82 14.65
CA ILE A 96 4.35 -8.79 15.68
C ILE A 96 3.98 -10.17 15.16
N TYR A 97 4.91 -11.11 15.23
CA TYR A 97 4.70 -12.48 14.81
C TYR A 97 5.31 -13.48 15.78
N TYR A 98 4.72 -14.66 15.83
CA TYR A 98 5.23 -15.82 16.53
C TYR A 98 5.89 -16.77 15.52
N HIS A 99 7.12 -17.18 15.80
CA HIS A 99 7.80 -18.24 15.06
C HIS A 99 7.62 -19.56 15.80
N ASP A 100 6.94 -20.54 15.21
CA ASP A 100 6.53 -21.75 15.93
C ASP A 100 7.69 -22.71 16.23
N GLU A 101 8.64 -22.92 15.32
CA GLU A 101 9.80 -23.79 15.60
C GLU A 101 10.71 -23.25 16.71
N ARG A 102 10.95 -21.93 16.72
CA ARG A 102 11.81 -21.26 17.71
C ARG A 102 11.05 -20.92 18.98
N MET A 103 9.72 -20.99 18.96
CA MET A 103 8.82 -20.56 20.03
C MET A 103 9.05 -19.10 20.48
N THR A 104 9.38 -18.22 19.54
CA THR A 104 9.73 -16.81 19.82
C THR A 104 8.69 -15.85 19.29
N LEU A 105 8.33 -14.85 20.10
CA LEU A 105 7.57 -13.67 19.66
C LEU A 105 8.54 -12.57 19.25
N THR A 106 8.40 -12.06 18.02
CA THR A 106 9.29 -11.04 17.47
C THR A 106 8.48 -9.86 16.93
N THR A 107 8.99 -8.66 17.16
CA THR A 107 8.48 -7.42 16.55
C THR A 107 9.45 -6.96 15.45
N ILE A 108 8.91 -6.61 14.29
CA ILE A 108 9.65 -6.01 13.18
C ILE A 108 8.97 -4.71 12.72
N THR A 109 9.76 -3.81 12.17
CA THR A 109 9.28 -2.65 11.43
C THR A 109 9.38 -2.94 9.94
N ASP A 110 8.26 -2.89 9.24
CA ASP A 110 8.16 -3.02 7.80
C ASP A 110 7.97 -1.64 7.17
N SER A 111 8.80 -1.32 6.18
CA SER A 111 8.75 -0.04 5.45
C SER A 111 8.27 -0.33 4.04
N GLN A 112 7.05 0.08 3.74
CA GLN A 112 6.35 -0.23 2.50
C GLN A 112 6.29 0.99 1.59
N LYS A 113 6.52 0.76 0.31
CA LYS A 113 6.32 1.77 -0.74
C LYS A 113 5.31 1.27 -1.75
N TRP A 114 4.25 2.04 -1.92
CA TRP A 114 3.15 1.76 -2.83
C TRP A 114 3.13 2.77 -3.96
N LYS A 115 2.86 2.30 -5.17
CA LYS A 115 2.75 3.13 -6.37
C LYS A 115 1.47 2.83 -7.13
N TYR A 116 0.89 3.86 -7.72
CA TYR A 116 -0.28 3.76 -8.57
C TYR A 116 0.12 3.55 -10.03
N ASP A 117 -0.44 2.54 -10.66
CA ASP A 117 -0.33 2.31 -12.10
C ASP A 117 -1.55 2.96 -12.80
N PRO A 118 -1.36 4.04 -13.59
CA PRO A 118 -2.46 4.71 -14.27
C PRO A 118 -3.04 3.90 -15.45
N GLU A 119 -2.28 2.95 -16.02
CA GLU A 119 -2.74 2.16 -17.17
C GLU A 119 -3.78 1.13 -16.74
N ILE A 120 -3.51 0.40 -15.67
CA ILE A 120 -4.43 -0.62 -15.13
C ILE A 120 -5.28 -0.10 -13.95
N LYS A 121 -5.05 1.14 -13.52
CA LYS A 121 -5.76 1.82 -12.42
C LYS A 121 -5.70 1.06 -11.10
N ALA A 122 -4.54 0.49 -10.78
CA ALA A 122 -4.33 -0.33 -9.60
C ALA A 122 -3.05 0.06 -8.87
N TRP A 123 -3.01 -0.26 -7.57
CA TRP A 123 -1.83 -0.06 -6.75
C TRP A 123 -1.00 -1.33 -6.66
N TYR A 124 0.32 -1.15 -6.57
CA TYR A 124 1.28 -2.21 -6.35
C TYR A 124 2.31 -1.78 -5.32
N ILE A 125 2.92 -2.75 -4.65
CA ILE A 125 3.98 -2.52 -3.66
C ILE A 125 5.34 -2.82 -4.30
N THR A 126 6.30 -1.91 -4.13
CA THR A 126 7.65 -2.06 -4.72
C THR A 126 8.64 -2.72 -3.79
N THR A 127 8.34 -2.76 -2.49
CA THR A 127 9.23 -3.32 -1.48
C THR A 127 9.11 -4.85 -1.38
N PRO A 128 10.11 -5.51 -0.77
CA PRO A 128 10.00 -6.90 -0.35
C PRO A 128 8.80 -7.19 0.56
N LEU A 129 8.47 -8.48 0.70
CA LEU A 129 7.66 -8.92 1.83
C LEU A 129 8.39 -8.62 3.15
N PRO A 130 7.67 -8.54 4.29
CA PRO A 130 8.29 -8.25 5.57
C PRO A 130 9.44 -9.22 5.88
N ALA A 131 10.51 -8.70 6.48
CA ALA A 131 11.72 -9.46 6.78
C ALA A 131 11.55 -10.37 8.02
N PHE A 132 10.67 -11.35 7.91
CA PHE A 132 10.50 -12.41 8.91
C PHE A 132 11.80 -13.21 9.08
N ARG A 133 12.07 -13.61 10.33
CA ARG A 133 13.29 -14.31 10.74
C ARG A 133 13.05 -15.25 11.92
#